data_AF-A0A4Q9UYU9-F1
#
_entry.id   AF-A0A4Q9UYU9-F1
#
_cell.length_a   1.000
_cell.length_b   1.000
_cell.length_c   1.000
_cell.angle_alpha   90.00
_cell.angle_beta   90.00
_cell.angle_gamma   90.00
#
_symmetry.space_group_name_H-M   'P 1'
#
loop_
_entity.id
_entity.type
_entity.pdbx_description
1 polymer ?
#
loop_
_entity_poly.entity_id
_entity_poly.type
_entity_poly.pdbx_seq_one_letter_code
_entity_poly.pdbx_strand_id
1 'polypeptide(L)'
;MKTNKVFVTSLAVCVMLVGACQSDTAKNETSAVEKTQNSSETAASGLNLKADVDFKTGRVTLPLDRFAASNEEEALINSARSGGMAKCAHEKLGIPWKTPLIKGDPDAAVWNELGPWIKERAERLGYAMRPMTKPYVGPKAMSQEEYEKSIQYEREHPVIDPDNPNSQISEQDFEKMQEECSSNPETDKYPYSAMYIPEVGKVASSSDDFGQSAKIKAVLEELKQCYITAGYKPSEDFRGSIEGARPEIIDAEQIKMALVEVDCKTKINAVPRVAEALAELQAPMIEKYANELVENRRRIDEMVQQAREFVSKNPQYFYEWKSTNTSVGS
;
A
#
# COMPACT_ATOMS: atom_id res chain seq x y z
N MET A 1 -0.33 -53.75 -29.36
CA MET A 1 -1.42 -52.97 -29.98
C MET A 1 -0.78 -51.77 -30.70
N LYS A 2 -0.31 -51.99 -31.94
CA LYS A 2 -0.90 -51.47 -33.20
C LYS A 2 -1.19 -49.97 -33.19
N THR A 3 -0.20 -49.23 -33.69
CA THR A 3 -0.28 -47.92 -34.34
C THR A 3 -1.32 -47.89 -35.45
N ASN A 4 -2.05 -46.77 -35.60
CA ASN A 4 -2.64 -46.34 -36.87
C ASN A 4 -2.65 -44.80 -36.94
N LYS A 5 -1.88 -44.27 -37.89
CA LYS A 5 -2.12 -42.98 -38.57
C LYS A 5 -2.88 -43.30 -39.87
N VAL A 6 -3.47 -42.25 -40.49
CA VAL A 6 -3.98 -42.07 -41.89
C VAL A 6 -5.47 -41.65 -41.84
N PHE A 7 -6.05 -40.69 -42.60
CA PHE A 7 -5.64 -39.66 -43.60
C PHE A 7 -6.84 -38.67 -43.74
N VAL A 8 -6.55 -37.37 -43.90
CA VAL A 8 -7.04 -36.44 -44.95
C VAL A 8 -8.55 -36.21 -45.19
N THR A 9 -8.97 -34.94 -45.14
CA THR A 9 -9.72 -34.30 -46.24
C THR A 9 -9.58 -32.78 -46.24
N SER A 10 -9.22 -32.25 -47.41
CA SER A 10 -9.13 -30.84 -47.78
C SER A 10 -10.49 -30.15 -47.82
N LEU A 11 -10.53 -28.84 -47.57
CA LEU A 11 -11.23 -27.93 -48.49
C LEU A 11 -10.55 -26.55 -48.47
N ALA A 12 -10.09 -26.14 -49.64
CA ALA A 12 -9.59 -24.80 -49.95
C ALA A 12 -10.72 -23.96 -50.55
N VAL A 13 -10.85 -22.70 -50.14
CA VAL A 13 -11.44 -21.65 -50.98
C VAL A 13 -10.61 -20.38 -50.80
N CYS A 14 -9.75 -20.14 -51.79
CA CYS A 14 -9.21 -18.83 -52.11
C CYS A 14 -10.26 -18.04 -52.90
N VAL A 15 -10.56 -16.81 -52.48
CA VAL A 15 -11.03 -15.78 -53.40
C VAL A 15 -10.13 -14.57 -53.21
N MET A 16 -9.25 -14.37 -54.19
CA MET A 16 -8.50 -13.13 -54.38
C MET A 16 -9.41 -12.14 -55.10
N LEU A 17 -9.54 -10.93 -54.56
CA LEU A 17 -9.96 -9.76 -55.32
C LEU A 17 -8.80 -8.77 -55.35
N VAL A 18 -8.16 -8.73 -56.50
CA VAL A 18 -7.19 -7.73 -56.93
C VAL A 18 -7.98 -6.52 -57.42
N GLY A 19 -7.79 -5.38 -56.78
CA GLY A 19 -8.25 -4.08 -57.26
C GLY A 19 -7.11 -3.08 -57.16
N ALA A 20 -6.34 -2.96 -58.24
CA ALA A 20 -5.33 -1.93 -58.42
C ALA A 20 -5.95 -0.70 -59.08
N CYS A 21 -5.76 0.48 -58.50
CA CYS A 21 -5.66 1.75 -59.21
C CYS A 21 -4.67 2.64 -58.44
N GLN A 22 -3.46 2.77 -59.02
CA GLN A 22 -2.52 3.84 -58.74
C GLN A 22 -2.98 5.11 -59.46
N SER A 23 -2.84 6.28 -58.84
CA SER A 23 -1.99 7.38 -59.33
C SER A 23 -2.02 8.58 -58.37
N ASP A 24 -0.90 8.72 -57.66
CA ASP A 24 -0.06 9.90 -57.46
C ASP A 24 -0.58 11.28 -57.01
N THR A 25 0.36 11.93 -56.29
CA THR A 25 0.48 13.35 -55.89
C THR A 25 -0.26 13.71 -54.59
N ALA A 26 0.35 14.17 -53.49
CA ALA A 26 1.61 14.90 -53.33
C ALA A 26 2.24 14.64 -51.95
N LYS A 27 3.58 14.57 -51.95
CA LYS A 27 4.44 14.71 -50.79
C LYS A 27 4.17 16.05 -50.10
N ASN A 28 3.83 16.00 -48.82
CA ASN A 28 4.18 17.06 -47.87
C ASN A 28 4.47 16.41 -46.51
N GLU A 29 5.58 15.69 -46.45
CA GLU A 29 6.26 15.36 -45.20
C GLU A 29 6.87 16.66 -44.67
N THR A 30 6.16 17.30 -43.74
CA THR A 30 6.78 18.26 -42.82
C THR A 30 6.75 17.62 -41.45
N SER A 31 7.94 17.22 -41.00
CA SER A 31 8.24 16.62 -39.72
C SER A 31 7.49 17.28 -38.56
N ALA A 32 6.56 16.53 -37.98
CA ALA A 32 6.01 16.75 -36.64
C ALA A 32 6.48 15.61 -35.72
N VAL A 33 7.79 15.41 -35.65
CA VAL A 33 8.44 14.50 -34.71
C VAL A 33 9.70 15.20 -34.21
N GLU A 34 9.52 16.15 -33.28
CA GLU A 34 10.56 16.69 -32.38
C GLU A 34 9.96 17.86 -31.60
N LYS A 35 9.10 17.58 -30.60
CA LYS A 35 8.73 18.60 -29.61
C LYS A 35 8.35 18.07 -28.23
N THR A 36 8.82 16.88 -27.86
CA THR A 36 8.51 16.26 -26.56
C THR A 36 9.73 15.97 -25.70
N GLN A 37 10.94 16.41 -26.09
CA GLN A 37 12.15 16.17 -25.28
C GLN A 37 12.60 17.35 -24.42
N ASN A 38 12.18 18.59 -24.71
CA ASN A 38 12.61 19.76 -23.91
C ASN A 38 11.74 20.10 -22.70
N SER A 39 10.56 19.49 -22.51
CA SER A 39 9.72 19.79 -21.33
C SER A 39 10.07 18.94 -20.10
N SER A 40 10.61 17.73 -20.29
CA SER A 40 10.96 16.82 -19.18
C SER A 40 12.11 17.36 -18.34
N GLU A 41 13.11 17.97 -18.96
CA GLU A 41 14.30 18.50 -18.28
C GLU A 41 13.97 19.69 -17.38
N THR A 42 12.94 20.48 -17.74
CA THR A 42 12.50 21.62 -16.93
C THR A 42 11.67 21.16 -15.73
N ALA A 43 10.81 20.15 -15.88
CA ALA A 43 10.01 19.63 -14.78
C ALA A 43 10.84 18.91 -13.71
N ALA A 44 11.91 18.22 -14.11
CA ALA A 44 12.83 17.57 -13.18
C ALA A 44 13.64 18.56 -12.33
N SER A 45 13.95 19.75 -12.87
CA SER A 45 14.87 20.72 -12.27
C SER A 45 14.44 21.39 -10.94
N GLY A 46 13.31 20.99 -10.37
CA GLY A 46 12.83 21.47 -9.06
C GLY A 46 12.36 20.36 -8.10
N LEU A 47 12.52 19.08 -8.48
CA LEU A 47 12.03 17.98 -7.65
C LEU A 47 12.99 17.70 -6.48
N ASN A 48 12.43 17.44 -5.29
CA ASN A 48 13.22 17.00 -4.16
C ASN A 48 13.53 15.50 -4.28
N LEU A 49 14.76 15.18 -4.68
CA LEU A 49 15.26 13.81 -4.84
C LEU A 49 15.94 13.25 -3.59
N LYS A 50 15.84 13.92 -2.44
CA LYS A 50 16.41 13.44 -1.18
C LYS A 50 15.36 12.75 -0.32
N ALA A 51 15.78 11.76 0.46
CA ALA A 51 14.92 11.25 1.52
C ALA A 51 14.76 12.29 2.63
N ASP A 52 13.60 12.30 3.28
CA ASP A 52 13.38 13.02 4.53
C ASP A 52 13.15 12.02 5.66
N VAL A 53 13.75 12.26 6.83
CA VAL A 53 13.68 11.36 7.98
C VAL A 53 13.26 12.15 9.21
N ASP A 54 12.02 11.94 9.63
CA ASP A 54 11.47 12.51 10.85
C ASP A 54 11.67 11.53 12.02
N PHE A 55 12.67 11.79 12.84
CA PHE A 55 12.98 11.00 14.04
C PHE A 55 11.91 11.11 15.14
N LYS A 56 11.11 12.17 15.15
CA LYS A 56 10.06 12.35 16.16
C LYS A 56 8.86 11.46 15.85
N THR A 57 8.48 11.38 14.58
CA THR A 57 7.32 10.57 14.16
C THR A 57 7.71 9.20 13.64
N GLY A 58 8.99 8.91 13.43
CA GLY A 58 9.45 7.68 12.78
C GLY A 58 9.09 7.59 11.31
N ARG A 59 8.82 8.72 10.65
CA ARG A 59 8.46 8.73 9.23
C ARG A 59 9.73 8.84 8.40
N VAL A 60 9.80 8.05 7.34
CA VAL A 60 10.74 8.24 6.24
C VAL A 60 9.90 8.57 5.02
N THR A 61 10.22 9.67 4.35
CA THR A 61 9.58 10.06 3.09
C THR A 61 10.62 9.98 1.98
N LEU A 62 10.51 8.96 1.15
CA LEU A 62 11.31 8.78 -0.04
C LEU A 62 10.83 9.72 -1.15
N PRO A 63 11.67 10.01 -2.15
CA PRO A 63 11.30 10.85 -3.29
C PRO A 63 10.01 10.45 -4.01
N LEU A 64 9.76 9.16 -4.24
CA LEU A 64 8.53 8.70 -4.91
C LEU A 64 7.28 8.85 -4.04
N ASP A 65 7.39 8.76 -2.72
CA ASP A 65 6.26 8.89 -1.79
C ASP A 65 5.57 10.25 -1.93
N ARG A 66 6.30 11.27 -2.38
CA ARG A 66 5.78 12.63 -2.60
C ARG A 66 4.78 12.73 -3.76
N PHE A 67 4.70 11.70 -4.60
CA PHE A 67 3.81 11.64 -5.75
C PHE A 67 2.75 10.54 -5.62
N ALA A 68 2.80 9.76 -4.56
CA ALA A 68 1.81 8.75 -4.19
C ALA A 68 0.87 9.31 -3.11
N ALA A 69 -0.28 8.67 -2.93
CA ALA A 69 -1.15 8.96 -1.80
C ALA A 69 -0.48 8.42 -0.53
N SER A 70 -0.39 9.24 0.51
CA SER A 70 -0.02 8.74 1.84
C SER A 70 -1.12 7.82 2.39
N ASN A 71 -0.77 6.98 3.38
CA ASN A 71 -1.74 6.10 4.05
C ASN A 71 -2.94 6.89 4.60
N GLU A 72 -2.71 8.10 5.12
CA GLU A 72 -3.79 8.96 5.63
C GLU A 72 -4.68 9.54 4.53
N GLU A 73 -4.10 9.93 3.39
CA GLU A 73 -4.85 10.40 2.22
C GLU A 73 -5.67 9.27 1.60
N GLU A 74 -5.08 8.10 1.43
CA GLU A 74 -5.78 6.91 0.93
C GLU A 74 -6.92 6.52 1.87
N ALA A 75 -6.69 6.49 3.18
CA ALA A 75 -7.74 6.22 4.18
C ALA A 75 -8.90 7.22 4.09
N LEU A 76 -8.60 8.51 3.90
CA LEU A 76 -9.61 9.55 3.73
C LEU A 76 -10.39 9.38 2.42
N ILE A 77 -9.70 9.14 1.31
CA ILE A 77 -10.34 8.95 0.00
C ILE A 77 -11.23 7.69 0.04
N ASN A 78 -10.74 6.60 0.61
CA ASN A 78 -11.51 5.36 0.77
C ASN A 78 -12.72 5.56 1.66
N SER A 79 -12.58 6.31 2.77
CA SER A 79 -13.70 6.68 3.63
C SER A 79 -14.75 7.48 2.84
N ALA A 80 -14.33 8.49 2.09
CA ALA A 80 -15.25 9.29 1.27
C ALA A 80 -15.97 8.46 0.20
N ARG A 81 -15.25 7.54 -0.47
CA ARG A 81 -15.84 6.60 -1.43
C ARG A 81 -16.91 5.73 -0.76
N SER A 82 -16.60 5.10 0.37
CA SER A 82 -17.58 4.31 1.13
C SER A 82 -18.74 5.16 1.66
N GLY A 83 -18.49 6.43 1.97
CA GLY A 83 -19.53 7.39 2.34
C GLY A 83 -20.47 7.73 1.18
N GLY A 84 -19.96 7.77 -0.05
CA GLY A 84 -20.77 7.86 -1.27
C GLY A 84 -21.70 6.66 -1.44
N MET A 85 -21.23 5.45 -1.14
CA MET A 85 -22.08 4.25 -1.11
C MET A 85 -23.15 4.34 -0.02
N ALA A 86 -22.76 4.74 1.19
CA ALA A 86 -23.67 4.95 2.32
C ALA A 86 -24.76 5.98 2.00
N LYS A 87 -24.39 7.10 1.37
CA LYS A 87 -25.32 8.11 0.87
C LYS A 87 -26.35 7.51 -0.10
N CYS A 88 -25.89 6.75 -1.09
CA CYS A 88 -26.77 6.06 -2.03
C CYS A 88 -27.70 5.06 -1.33
N ALA A 89 -27.18 4.26 -0.39
CA ALA A 89 -27.96 3.29 0.38
C ALA A 89 -29.11 3.99 1.14
N HIS A 90 -28.81 5.11 1.81
CA HIS A 90 -29.78 5.91 2.52
C HIS A 90 -30.82 6.55 1.58
N GLU A 91 -30.38 7.26 0.56
CA GLU A 91 -31.23 8.12 -0.27
C GLU A 91 -32.04 7.33 -1.31
N LYS A 92 -31.47 6.25 -1.85
CA LYS A 92 -32.09 5.45 -2.92
C LYS A 92 -32.80 4.20 -2.40
N LEU A 93 -32.22 3.53 -1.41
CA LEU A 93 -32.69 2.21 -0.95
C LEU A 93 -33.38 2.26 0.41
N GLY A 94 -33.24 3.36 1.16
CA GLY A 94 -33.73 3.46 2.53
C GLY A 94 -32.96 2.57 3.53
N ILE A 95 -31.78 2.08 3.15
CA ILE A 95 -30.93 1.23 4.00
C ILE A 95 -30.06 2.15 4.86
N PRO A 96 -30.11 2.06 6.20
CA PRO A 96 -29.39 2.97 7.11
C PRO A 96 -27.90 2.60 7.26
N TRP A 97 -27.23 2.28 6.16
CA TRP A 97 -25.82 1.88 6.16
C TRP A 97 -24.91 3.06 6.47
N LYS A 98 -24.00 2.88 7.42
CA LYS A 98 -22.92 3.83 7.71
C LYS A 98 -21.56 3.23 7.42
N THR A 99 -20.60 4.06 7.06
CA THR A 99 -19.21 3.62 6.88
C THR A 99 -18.31 4.10 8.03
N PRO A 100 -17.29 3.34 8.44
CA PRO A 100 -16.31 3.85 9.37
C PRO A 100 -15.55 5.03 8.75
N LEU A 101 -15.38 6.11 9.50
CA LEU A 101 -14.40 7.13 9.16
C LEU A 101 -13.02 6.64 9.61
N ILE A 102 -12.22 6.15 8.65
CA ILE A 102 -10.89 5.61 8.93
C ILE A 102 -9.96 6.78 9.23
N LYS A 103 -9.45 6.84 10.47
CA LYS A 103 -8.34 7.71 10.84
C LYS A 103 -7.05 6.93 10.63
N GLY A 104 -6.05 7.56 10.02
CA GLY A 104 -4.73 6.95 9.89
C GLY A 104 -4.18 6.59 11.27
N ASP A 105 -3.66 5.37 11.40
CA ASP A 105 -2.92 4.96 12.60
C ASP A 105 -1.53 5.61 12.53
N PRO A 106 -1.16 6.51 13.47
CA PRO A 106 0.17 7.10 13.47
C PRO A 106 1.27 6.04 13.56
N ASP A 107 0.98 4.87 14.14
CA ASP A 107 1.91 3.77 14.16
C ASP A 107 2.06 3.09 12.78
N ALA A 108 1.02 3.08 11.95
CA ALA A 108 1.13 2.56 10.58
C ALA A 108 1.96 3.48 9.66
N ALA A 109 2.19 4.74 10.05
CA ALA A 109 3.02 5.69 9.30
C ALA A 109 4.51 5.56 9.60
N VAL A 110 4.91 4.80 10.64
CA VAL A 110 6.32 4.60 10.95
C VAL A 110 6.96 3.67 9.92
N TRP A 111 8.06 4.11 9.34
CA TRP A 111 8.82 3.32 8.37
C TRP A 111 9.39 2.07 9.03
N ASN A 112 9.11 0.88 8.49
CA ASN A 112 9.40 -0.39 9.15
C ASN A 112 10.31 -1.34 8.34
N GLU A 113 10.90 -0.86 7.23
CA GLU A 113 11.73 -1.68 6.33
C GLU A 113 12.96 -2.32 7.00
N LEU A 114 13.47 -1.69 8.06
CA LEU A 114 14.56 -2.25 8.86
C LEU A 114 14.08 -2.81 10.20
N GLY A 115 12.78 -2.86 10.49
CA GLY A 115 12.25 -3.13 11.83
C GLY A 115 12.22 -1.88 12.73
N PRO A 116 12.05 -2.01 14.06
CA PRO A 116 11.90 -0.89 14.98
C PRO A 116 13.15 0.00 15.03
N TRP A 117 12.98 1.31 14.92
CA TRP A 117 14.08 2.28 14.98
C TRP A 117 13.74 3.57 15.75
N ILE A 118 12.51 3.67 16.25
CA ILE A 118 12.07 4.72 17.18
C ILE A 118 11.92 4.10 18.56
N LYS A 119 12.64 4.67 19.53
CA LYS A 119 12.73 4.12 20.89
C LYS A 119 11.37 4.04 21.56
N GLU A 120 10.62 5.15 21.57
CA GLU A 120 9.31 5.26 22.23
C GLU A 120 8.32 4.24 21.67
N ARG A 121 8.42 3.93 20.37
CA ARG A 121 7.61 2.89 19.73
C ARG A 121 8.06 1.50 20.15
N ALA A 122 9.37 1.22 20.11
CA ALA A 122 9.91 -0.08 20.50
C ALA A 122 9.60 -0.42 21.97
N GLU A 123 9.62 0.57 22.87
CA GLU A 123 9.22 0.40 24.27
C GLU A 123 7.77 -0.06 24.44
N ARG A 124 6.87 0.39 23.55
CA ARG A 124 5.44 0.07 23.61
C ARG A 124 5.07 -1.19 22.82
N LEU A 125 5.71 -1.42 21.67
CA LEU A 125 5.27 -2.39 20.67
C LEU A 125 6.31 -3.47 20.35
N GLY A 126 7.55 -3.35 20.82
CA GLY A 126 8.63 -4.21 20.35
C GLY A 126 8.74 -4.19 18.82
N TYR A 127 8.51 -5.34 18.19
CA TYR A 127 8.48 -5.52 16.73
C TYR A 127 7.09 -5.36 16.10
N ALA A 128 6.04 -5.26 16.90
CA ALA A 128 4.67 -5.18 16.38
C ALA A 128 4.43 -3.87 15.61
N MET A 129 3.74 -3.97 14.47
CA MET A 129 3.42 -2.82 13.63
C MET A 129 2.31 -1.93 14.22
N ARG A 130 1.49 -2.49 15.11
CA ARG A 130 0.38 -1.80 15.77
C ARG A 130 0.19 -2.39 17.17
N PRO A 131 -0.46 -1.66 18.10
CA PRO A 131 -0.91 -2.25 19.35
C PRO A 131 -1.67 -3.54 19.09
N MET A 132 -1.28 -4.60 19.78
CA MET A 132 -2.05 -5.84 19.77
C MET A 132 -2.85 -5.94 21.05
N THR A 133 -4.15 -6.14 20.91
CA THR A 133 -5.04 -6.40 22.03
C THR A 133 -5.00 -7.86 22.48
N LYS A 134 -4.55 -8.76 21.60
CA LYS A 134 -4.28 -10.18 21.86
C LYS A 134 -3.03 -10.61 21.06
N PRO A 135 -2.19 -11.54 21.55
CA PRO A 135 -1.10 -12.10 20.75
C PRO A 135 -1.65 -12.61 19.42
N TYR A 136 -1.07 -12.18 18.29
CA TYR A 136 -1.54 -12.65 16.99
C TYR A 136 -1.07 -14.10 16.81
N VAL A 137 -1.99 -15.05 16.95
CA VAL A 137 -1.75 -16.45 16.61
C VAL A 137 -1.95 -16.56 15.10
N GLY A 138 -0.90 -16.26 14.33
CA GLY A 138 -0.97 -16.36 12.88
C GLY A 138 -1.35 -17.77 12.41
N PRO A 139 -1.82 -17.94 11.16
CA PRO A 139 -2.24 -19.24 10.63
C PRO A 139 -1.12 -20.30 10.58
N LYS A 140 0.16 -19.90 10.75
CA LYS A 140 1.29 -20.82 10.90
C LYS A 140 1.57 -21.27 12.34
N ALA A 141 1.06 -20.54 13.34
CA ALA A 141 1.15 -20.90 14.75
C ALA A 141 -0.07 -21.72 15.21
N MET A 142 -1.08 -21.81 14.36
CA MET A 142 -2.32 -22.53 14.57
C MET A 142 -2.29 -23.77 13.68
N SER A 143 -2.50 -24.96 14.24
CA SER A 143 -2.71 -26.17 13.43
C SER A 143 -3.93 -25.97 12.51
N GLN A 144 -3.99 -26.70 11.39
CA GLN A 144 -5.16 -26.67 10.49
C GLN A 144 -6.48 -26.90 11.27
N GLU A 145 -6.44 -27.79 12.27
CA GLU A 145 -7.57 -28.07 13.16
C GLU A 145 -7.95 -26.85 14.03
N GLU A 146 -6.97 -26.17 14.62
CA GLU A 146 -7.23 -24.95 15.41
C GLU A 146 -7.73 -23.80 14.52
N TYR A 147 -7.24 -23.71 13.27
CA TYR A 147 -7.72 -22.73 12.30
C TYR A 147 -9.17 -23.00 11.94
N GLU A 148 -9.51 -24.24 11.60
CA GLU A 148 -10.89 -24.65 11.35
C GLU A 148 -11.80 -24.43 12.56
N LYS A 149 -11.30 -24.69 13.78
CA LYS A 149 -12.02 -24.37 15.03
C LYS A 149 -12.22 -22.87 15.24
N SER A 150 -11.24 -22.03 14.92
CA SER A 150 -11.40 -20.57 15.04
C SER A 150 -12.42 -20.03 14.03
N ILE A 151 -12.38 -20.50 12.78
CA ILE A 151 -13.40 -20.17 11.76
C ILE A 151 -14.79 -20.66 12.19
N GLN A 152 -14.89 -21.89 12.70
CA GLN A 152 -16.15 -22.43 13.21
C GLN A 152 -16.66 -21.63 14.42
N TYR A 153 -15.76 -21.28 15.35
CA TYR A 153 -16.09 -20.44 16.50
C TYR A 153 -16.59 -19.06 16.07
N GLU A 154 -15.94 -18.40 15.11
CA GLU A 154 -16.38 -17.11 14.56
C GLU A 154 -17.73 -17.21 13.84
N ARG A 155 -18.03 -18.34 13.18
CA ARG A 155 -19.35 -18.60 12.59
C ARG A 155 -20.44 -18.80 13.63
N GLU A 156 -20.13 -19.53 14.70
CA GLU A 156 -21.05 -19.82 15.80
C GLU A 156 -21.23 -18.62 16.75
N HIS A 157 -20.19 -17.78 16.84
CA HIS A 157 -20.10 -16.60 17.70
C HIS A 157 -19.66 -15.42 16.83
N PRO A 158 -20.49 -14.99 15.86
CA PRO A 158 -20.17 -13.81 15.09
C PRO A 158 -19.89 -12.69 16.07
N VAL A 159 -18.72 -12.05 15.90
CA VAL A 159 -18.38 -10.86 16.68
C VAL A 159 -19.35 -9.77 16.24
N ILE A 160 -20.53 -9.76 16.87
CA ILE A 160 -21.46 -8.64 16.78
C ILE A 160 -20.76 -7.55 17.58
N ASP A 161 -20.00 -6.71 16.89
CA ASP A 161 -19.54 -5.46 17.45
C ASP A 161 -20.81 -4.66 17.80
N PRO A 162 -21.15 -4.52 19.09
CA PRO A 162 -22.38 -3.85 19.50
C PRO A 162 -22.36 -2.36 19.10
N ASP A 163 -21.17 -1.81 18.84
CA ASP A 163 -20.99 -0.44 18.39
C ASP A 163 -21.06 -0.32 16.85
N ASN A 164 -21.10 -1.43 16.10
CA ASN A 164 -21.24 -1.40 14.65
C ASN A 164 -22.71 -1.11 14.26
N PRO A 165 -23.00 0.08 13.70
CA PRO A 165 -24.37 0.48 13.35
C PRO A 165 -24.97 -0.38 12.22
N ASN A 166 -24.14 -1.14 11.51
CA ASN A 166 -24.58 -2.00 10.41
C ASN A 166 -24.89 -3.43 10.86
N SER A 167 -24.77 -3.76 12.15
CA SER A 167 -25.04 -5.12 12.68
C SER A 167 -26.47 -5.61 12.45
N GLN A 168 -27.41 -4.69 12.17
CA GLN A 168 -28.81 -4.98 11.91
C GLN A 168 -29.16 -5.04 10.41
N ILE A 169 -28.19 -4.81 9.52
CA ILE A 169 -28.42 -4.81 8.07
C ILE A 169 -28.42 -6.25 7.58
N SER A 170 -29.47 -6.63 6.87
CA SER A 170 -29.60 -7.99 6.33
C SER A 170 -28.57 -8.23 5.21
N GLU A 171 -28.19 -9.49 5.01
CA GLU A 171 -27.32 -9.88 3.89
C GLU A 171 -27.93 -9.46 2.54
N GLN A 172 -29.24 -9.62 2.38
CA GLN A 172 -29.97 -9.20 1.18
C GLN A 172 -29.90 -7.68 0.95
N ASP A 173 -30.05 -6.87 2.00
CA ASP A 173 -29.90 -5.41 1.89
C ASP A 173 -28.47 -5.03 1.53
N PHE A 174 -27.48 -5.72 2.10
CA PHE A 174 -26.07 -5.50 1.77
C PHE A 174 -25.76 -5.84 0.32
N GLU A 175 -26.23 -6.98 -0.19
CA GLU A 175 -26.10 -7.37 -1.60
C GLU A 175 -26.73 -6.34 -2.53
N LYS A 176 -27.96 -5.91 -2.23
CA LYS A 176 -28.67 -4.90 -3.01
C LYS A 176 -27.94 -3.55 -3.00
N MET A 177 -27.42 -3.14 -1.85
CA MET A 177 -26.58 -1.96 -1.74
C MET A 177 -25.33 -2.09 -2.61
N GLN A 178 -24.65 -3.22 -2.60
CA GLN A 178 -23.46 -3.44 -3.43
C GLN A 178 -23.80 -3.36 -4.92
N GLU A 179 -24.88 -4.00 -5.36
CA GLU A 179 -25.32 -3.96 -6.76
C GLU A 179 -25.68 -2.54 -7.21
N GLU A 180 -26.46 -1.82 -6.41
CA GLU A 180 -27.05 -0.54 -6.83
C GLU A 180 -26.21 0.69 -6.50
N CYS A 181 -25.27 0.60 -5.55
CA CYS A 181 -24.54 1.74 -5.02
C CYS A 181 -23.01 1.63 -5.10
N SER A 182 -22.42 0.49 -5.48
CA SER A 182 -20.95 0.37 -5.60
C SER A 182 -20.32 1.20 -6.73
N SER A 183 -21.14 1.58 -7.73
CA SER A 183 -20.80 2.44 -8.85
C SER A 183 -21.87 3.53 -8.99
N ASN A 184 -21.51 4.75 -8.64
CA ASN A 184 -22.37 5.93 -8.69
C ASN A 184 -21.51 7.21 -8.77
N PRO A 185 -22.08 8.37 -9.14
CA PRO A 185 -21.31 9.59 -9.33
C PRO A 185 -20.49 10.05 -8.11
N GLU A 186 -20.86 9.68 -6.87
CA GLU A 186 -20.08 10.00 -5.68
C GLU A 186 -18.93 9.01 -5.46
N THR A 187 -19.11 7.72 -5.76
CA THR A 187 -18.04 6.72 -5.64
C THR A 187 -17.02 6.82 -6.76
N ASP A 188 -17.47 7.16 -7.97
CA ASP A 188 -16.67 7.13 -9.19
C ASP A 188 -15.69 8.30 -9.27
N LYS A 189 -15.84 9.31 -8.40
CA LYS A 189 -14.86 10.40 -8.18
C LYS A 189 -13.53 9.89 -7.61
N TYR A 190 -13.51 8.69 -7.03
CA TYR A 190 -12.37 8.14 -6.30
C TYR A 190 -11.86 6.81 -6.91
N PRO A 191 -11.46 6.78 -8.19
CA PRO A 191 -10.97 5.56 -8.80
C PRO A 191 -9.60 5.18 -8.22
N TYR A 192 -9.47 3.97 -7.66
CA TYR A 192 -8.19 3.46 -7.14
C TYR A 192 -7.07 3.54 -8.18
N SER A 193 -7.39 3.33 -9.45
CA SER A 193 -6.42 3.43 -10.54
C SER A 193 -5.82 4.82 -10.72
N ALA A 194 -6.48 5.88 -10.24
CA ALA A 194 -5.93 7.24 -10.28
C ALA A 194 -4.91 7.53 -9.18
N MET A 195 -4.77 6.66 -8.17
CA MET A 195 -3.75 6.80 -7.13
C MET A 195 -2.42 6.15 -7.52
N TYR A 196 -2.41 5.36 -8.60
CA TYR A 196 -1.29 4.52 -8.98
C TYR A 196 -0.82 4.80 -10.41
N ILE A 197 0.50 4.88 -10.61
CA ILE A 197 1.13 4.94 -11.92
C ILE A 197 1.77 3.57 -12.19
N PRO A 198 1.18 2.72 -13.07
CA PRO A 198 1.68 1.37 -13.34
C PRO A 198 3.15 1.29 -13.73
N GLU A 199 3.63 2.28 -14.47
CA GLU A 199 5.00 2.36 -14.97
C GLU A 199 6.01 2.63 -13.85
N VAL A 200 5.59 3.37 -12.81
CA VAL A 200 6.44 3.74 -11.66
C VAL A 200 6.42 2.65 -10.59
N GLY A 201 5.28 1.99 -10.36
CA GLY A 201 5.15 0.96 -9.33
C GLY A 201 6.00 -0.30 -9.56
N LYS A 202 6.61 -0.47 -10.74
CA LYS A 202 7.60 -1.53 -10.98
C LYS A 202 8.98 -1.24 -10.39
N VAL A 203 9.29 0.01 -10.06
CA VAL A 203 10.63 0.44 -9.60
C VAL A 203 10.57 1.11 -8.23
N ALA A 204 9.38 1.44 -7.74
CA ALA A 204 9.20 2.23 -6.52
C ALA A 204 9.18 1.42 -5.22
N SER A 205 8.95 0.11 -5.28
CA SER A 205 8.44 -0.63 -4.12
C SER A 205 9.08 -1.99 -3.91
N SER A 206 10.15 -2.32 -4.63
CA SER A 206 10.66 -3.68 -4.55
C SER A 206 11.61 -3.82 -3.36
N SER A 207 11.29 -4.79 -2.51
CA SER A 207 12.26 -5.44 -1.63
C SER A 207 13.54 -5.90 -2.37
N ASP A 208 13.50 -5.91 -3.70
CA ASP A 208 14.58 -6.37 -4.58
C ASP A 208 15.64 -5.27 -4.77
N ASP A 209 15.27 -3.99 -4.68
CA ASP A 209 16.22 -2.86 -4.80
C ASP A 209 17.16 -2.75 -3.60
N PHE A 210 16.68 -3.13 -2.41
CA PHE A 210 17.51 -3.33 -1.21
C PHE A 210 18.65 -4.31 -1.46
N GLY A 211 18.38 -5.37 -2.22
CA GLY A 211 19.36 -6.39 -2.57
C GLY A 211 20.37 -5.94 -3.63
N GLN A 212 20.14 -4.82 -4.31
CA GLN A 212 21.00 -4.33 -5.39
C GLN A 212 21.95 -3.22 -4.93
N SER A 213 21.57 -2.41 -3.94
CA SER A 213 22.43 -1.31 -3.48
C SER A 213 23.60 -1.75 -2.62
N ALA A 214 24.82 -1.47 -3.08
CA ALA A 214 26.04 -1.67 -2.30
C ALA A 214 26.06 -0.82 -1.01
N LYS A 215 25.49 0.39 -1.04
CA LYS A 215 25.39 1.28 0.14
C LYS A 215 24.50 0.68 1.21
N ILE A 216 23.34 0.14 0.83
CA ILE A 216 22.42 -0.52 1.76
C ILE A 216 23.07 -1.78 2.35
N LYS A 217 23.72 -2.62 1.52
CA LYS A 217 24.45 -3.81 1.99
C LYS A 217 25.51 -3.48 3.04
N ALA A 218 26.27 -2.41 2.84
CA ALA A 218 27.28 -1.97 3.81
C ALA A 218 26.65 -1.59 5.16
N VAL A 219 25.54 -0.84 5.15
CA VAL A 219 24.81 -0.49 6.39
C VAL A 219 24.29 -1.74 7.09
N LEU A 220 23.73 -2.69 6.34
CA LEU A 220 23.23 -3.95 6.90
C LEU A 220 24.35 -4.78 7.54
N GLU A 221 25.54 -4.81 6.95
CA GLU A 221 26.69 -5.52 7.52
C GLU A 221 27.17 -4.84 8.82
N GLU A 222 27.30 -3.52 8.85
CA GLU A 222 27.60 -2.76 10.08
C GLU A 222 26.57 -3.04 11.18
N LEU A 223 25.29 -3.13 10.81
CA LEU A 223 24.21 -3.42 11.73
C LEU A 223 24.29 -4.85 12.29
N LYS A 224 24.60 -5.85 11.45
CA LYS A 224 24.88 -7.22 11.88
C LYS A 224 26.02 -7.26 12.91
N GLN A 225 27.11 -6.55 12.66
CA GLN A 225 28.24 -6.49 13.60
C GLN A 225 27.85 -5.83 14.94
N CYS A 226 26.97 -4.82 14.90
CA CYS A 226 26.44 -4.22 16.12
C CYS A 226 25.63 -5.22 16.96
N TYR A 227 24.75 -6.00 16.32
CA TYR A 227 23.96 -7.03 17.00
C TYR A 227 24.84 -8.10 17.64
N ILE A 228 25.84 -8.59 16.90
CA ILE A 228 26.82 -9.58 17.41
C ILE A 228 27.54 -9.04 18.65
N THR A 229 27.98 -7.78 18.59
CA THR A 229 28.64 -7.12 19.73
C THR A 229 27.72 -6.98 20.93
N ALA A 230 26.42 -6.77 20.71
CA ALA A 230 25.40 -6.71 21.75
C ALA A 230 24.98 -8.09 22.29
N GLY A 231 25.56 -9.18 21.78
CA GLY A 231 25.27 -10.55 22.21
C GLY A 231 24.05 -11.17 21.51
N TYR A 232 23.60 -10.62 20.39
CA TYR A 232 22.48 -11.10 19.61
C TYR A 232 22.94 -11.68 18.28
N LYS A 233 22.24 -12.72 17.81
CA LYS A 233 22.47 -13.28 16.48
C LYS A 233 21.65 -12.49 15.45
N PRO A 234 22.23 -12.02 14.34
CA PRO A 234 21.46 -11.41 13.27
C PRO A 234 20.52 -12.41 12.62
N SER A 235 19.34 -11.96 12.20
CA SER A 235 18.40 -12.77 11.44
C SER A 235 18.86 -12.93 9.99
N GLU A 236 18.72 -14.15 9.45
CA GLU A 236 18.87 -14.42 8.02
C GLU A 236 17.55 -14.26 7.25
N ASP A 237 16.41 -14.46 7.93
CA ASP A 237 15.07 -14.39 7.32
C ASP A 237 14.56 -12.94 7.20
N PHE A 238 14.74 -12.15 8.27
CA PHE A 238 14.37 -10.74 8.34
C PHE A 238 15.60 -9.84 8.25
N ARG A 239 15.72 -9.12 7.13
CA ARG A 239 16.85 -8.24 6.86
C ARG A 239 16.90 -7.11 7.88
N GLY A 240 18.09 -6.87 8.42
CA GLY A 240 18.31 -5.78 9.37
C GLY A 240 17.72 -6.02 10.75
N SER A 241 17.26 -7.24 11.06
CA SER A 241 16.68 -7.59 12.36
C SER A 241 17.51 -8.63 13.11
N ILE A 242 17.18 -8.82 14.38
CA ILE A 242 17.74 -9.86 15.25
C ILE A 242 16.97 -11.18 15.09
N GLU A 243 17.66 -12.31 15.15
CA GLU A 243 17.04 -13.65 15.13
C GLU A 243 16.09 -13.83 16.32
N GLY A 244 14.89 -14.34 16.05
CA GLY A 244 13.84 -14.49 17.07
C GLY A 244 12.94 -13.27 17.25
N ALA A 245 13.13 -12.21 16.44
CA ALA A 245 12.16 -11.12 16.33
C ALA A 245 10.80 -11.64 15.85
N ARG A 246 9.73 -11.29 16.57
CA ARG A 246 8.37 -11.77 16.32
C ARG A 246 7.38 -10.60 16.32
N PRO A 247 6.96 -10.09 15.15
CA PRO A 247 6.03 -8.96 15.07
C PRO A 247 4.64 -9.27 15.63
N GLU A 248 4.32 -10.54 15.84
CA GLU A 248 3.05 -11.03 16.38
C GLU A 248 3.01 -11.18 17.92
N ILE A 249 4.10 -10.85 18.61
CA ILE A 249 4.20 -10.88 20.08
C ILE A 249 4.67 -9.53 20.62
N ILE A 250 3.99 -9.05 21.66
CA ILE A 250 4.44 -7.93 22.50
C ILE A 250 4.66 -8.49 23.91
N ASP A 251 5.92 -8.74 24.25
CA ASP A 251 6.35 -9.11 25.60
C ASP A 251 7.67 -8.43 25.97
N ALA A 252 8.13 -8.63 27.21
CA ALA A 252 9.36 -8.01 27.71
C ALA A 252 10.61 -8.42 26.93
N GLU A 253 10.66 -9.62 26.37
CA GLU A 253 11.80 -10.12 25.60
C GLU A 253 11.85 -9.44 24.22
N GLN A 254 10.71 -9.40 23.52
CA GLN A 254 10.58 -8.71 22.23
C GLN A 254 10.85 -7.22 22.35
N ILE A 255 10.37 -6.56 23.42
CA ILE A 255 10.65 -5.15 23.70
C ILE A 255 12.15 -4.95 23.94
N LYS A 256 12.77 -5.76 24.81
CA LYS A 256 14.22 -5.64 25.09
C LYS A 256 15.06 -5.78 23.84
N MET A 257 14.75 -6.78 22.99
CA MET A 257 15.46 -7.02 21.74
C MET A 257 15.25 -5.87 20.74
N ALA A 258 14.01 -5.38 20.59
CA ALA A 258 13.71 -4.22 19.75
C ALA A 258 14.48 -2.97 20.19
N LEU A 259 14.65 -2.75 21.49
CA LEU A 259 15.43 -1.62 22.02
C LEU A 259 16.92 -1.72 21.67
N VAL A 260 17.50 -2.92 21.74
CA VAL A 260 18.89 -3.16 21.29
C VAL A 260 19.02 -2.86 19.80
N GLU A 261 18.03 -3.25 19.01
CA GLU A 261 17.99 -2.97 17.57
C GLU A 261 17.89 -1.46 17.28
N VAL A 262 17.03 -0.73 18.01
CA VAL A 262 16.95 0.75 17.94
C VAL A 262 18.30 1.39 18.29
N ASP A 263 18.94 0.96 19.38
CA ASP A 263 20.23 1.51 19.83
C ASP A 263 21.32 1.28 18.78
N CYS A 264 21.38 0.08 18.21
CA CYS A 264 22.33 -0.25 17.15
C CYS A 264 22.12 0.59 15.88
N LYS A 265 20.87 0.74 15.42
CA LYS A 265 20.55 1.58 14.26
C LYS A 265 20.87 3.05 14.51
N THR A 266 20.59 3.54 15.72
CA THR A 266 20.91 4.92 16.12
C THR A 266 22.42 5.15 16.11
N LYS A 267 23.19 4.22 16.69
CA LYS A 267 24.65 4.33 16.81
C LYS A 267 25.36 4.46 15.45
N ILE A 268 24.89 3.74 14.43
CA ILE A 268 25.51 3.75 13.10
C ILE A 268 24.78 4.65 12.09
N ASN A 269 23.77 5.40 12.56
CA ASN A 269 22.89 6.22 11.74
C ASN A 269 22.27 5.44 10.56
N ALA A 270 21.77 4.22 10.83
CA ALA A 270 21.38 3.26 9.79
C ALA A 270 20.24 3.78 8.91
N VAL A 271 19.18 4.32 9.52
CA VAL A 271 17.94 4.68 8.82
C VAL A 271 18.16 5.81 7.81
N PRO A 272 18.76 6.97 8.14
CA PRO A 272 19.05 7.98 7.13
C PRO A 272 19.97 7.51 6.00
N ARG A 273 20.97 6.66 6.31
CA ARG A 273 21.89 6.12 5.30
C ARG A 273 21.18 5.19 4.31
N VAL A 274 20.26 4.36 4.79
CA VAL A 274 19.45 3.49 3.94
C VAL A 274 18.43 4.30 3.15
N ALA A 275 17.73 5.24 3.79
CA ALA A 275 16.76 6.10 3.13
C ALA A 275 17.39 6.92 1.99
N GLU A 276 18.57 7.49 2.20
CA GLU A 276 19.30 8.21 1.15
C GLU A 276 19.73 7.29 0.02
N ALA A 277 20.20 6.08 0.32
CA ALA A 277 20.56 5.11 -0.71
C ALA A 277 19.35 4.66 -1.55
N LEU A 278 18.16 4.56 -0.94
CA LEU A 278 16.91 4.30 -1.66
C LEU A 278 16.49 5.51 -2.51
N ALA A 279 16.64 6.73 -1.99
CA ALA A 279 16.37 7.95 -2.74
C ALA A 279 17.23 8.06 -4.01
N GLU A 280 18.52 7.72 -3.92
CA GLU A 280 19.42 7.66 -5.07
C GLU A 280 18.99 6.61 -6.11
N LEU A 281 18.45 5.47 -5.69
CA LEU A 281 17.91 4.45 -6.60
C LEU A 281 16.64 4.92 -7.31
N GLN A 282 15.80 5.71 -6.63
CA GLN A 282 14.56 6.25 -7.21
C GLN A 282 14.81 7.43 -8.16
N ALA A 283 15.88 8.19 -7.98
CA ALA A 283 16.14 9.43 -8.72
C ALA A 283 16.04 9.29 -10.26
N PRO A 284 16.68 8.30 -10.93
CA PRO A 284 16.61 8.18 -12.39
C PRO A 284 15.18 7.97 -12.91
N MET A 285 14.34 7.26 -12.15
CA MET A 285 12.95 7.04 -12.53
C MET A 285 12.10 8.30 -12.34
N ILE A 286 12.35 9.05 -11.28
CA ILE A 286 11.67 10.32 -11.05
C ILE A 286 12.00 11.31 -12.16
N GLU A 287 13.28 11.40 -12.55
CA GLU A 287 13.70 12.25 -13.66
C GLU A 287 13.04 11.83 -14.98
N LYS A 288 12.94 10.51 -15.22
CA LYS A 288 12.32 9.95 -16.42
C LYS A 288 10.80 10.22 -16.51
N TYR A 289 10.08 10.20 -15.38
CA TYR A 289 8.62 10.30 -15.32
C TYR A 289 8.13 11.54 -14.57
N ALA A 290 8.93 12.61 -14.55
CA ALA A 290 8.68 13.80 -13.73
C ALA A 290 7.30 14.41 -13.98
N ASN A 291 6.90 14.53 -15.25
CA ASN A 291 5.61 15.13 -15.62
C ASN A 291 4.43 14.28 -15.16
N GLU A 292 4.50 12.97 -15.37
CA GLU A 292 3.48 12.01 -14.99
C GLU A 292 3.31 11.94 -13.47
N LEU A 293 4.42 11.99 -12.74
CA LEU A 293 4.44 12.02 -11.28
C LEU A 293 3.80 13.29 -10.72
N VAL A 294 4.16 14.47 -11.25
CA VAL A 294 3.56 15.75 -10.85
C VAL A 294 2.06 15.77 -11.14
N GLU A 295 1.66 15.31 -12.32
CA GLU A 295 0.25 15.24 -12.71
C GLU A 295 -0.52 14.22 -11.85
N ASN A 296 0.09 13.10 -11.46
CA ASN A 296 -0.49 12.16 -10.51
C ASN A 296 -0.71 12.79 -9.14
N ARG A 297 0.30 13.50 -8.60
CA ARG A 297 0.16 14.19 -7.31
C ARG A 297 -0.97 15.22 -7.34
N ARG A 298 -1.09 16.00 -8.42
CA ARG A 298 -2.20 16.95 -8.62
C ARG A 298 -3.56 16.26 -8.57
N ARG A 299 -3.71 15.11 -9.25
CA ARG A 299 -4.95 14.31 -9.22
C ARG A 299 -5.28 13.81 -7.81
N ILE A 300 -4.28 13.35 -7.06
CA ILE A 300 -4.47 12.91 -5.67
C ILE A 300 -4.87 14.09 -4.78
N ASP A 301 -4.21 15.25 -4.91
CA ASP A 301 -4.55 16.45 -4.14
C ASP A 301 -6.01 16.87 -4.35
N GLU A 302 -6.49 16.84 -5.61
CA GLU A 302 -7.88 17.09 -5.95
C GLU A 302 -8.84 16.07 -5.31
N MET A 303 -8.49 14.78 -5.36
CA MET A 303 -9.29 13.72 -4.71
C MET A 303 -9.33 13.90 -3.18
N VAL A 304 -8.20 14.24 -2.54
CA VAL A 304 -8.12 14.50 -1.10
C VAL A 304 -8.98 15.70 -0.72
N GLN A 305 -8.95 16.77 -1.50
CA GLN A 305 -9.81 17.94 -1.27
C GLN A 305 -11.30 17.58 -1.38
N GLN A 306 -11.69 16.87 -2.43
CA GLN A 306 -13.07 16.42 -2.63
C GLN A 306 -13.53 15.48 -1.53
N ALA A 307 -12.67 14.53 -1.11
CA ALA A 307 -12.94 13.59 -0.04
C ALA A 307 -13.16 14.32 1.29
N ARG A 308 -12.31 15.31 1.62
CA ARG A 308 -12.44 16.14 2.83
C ARG A 308 -13.74 16.92 2.82
N GLU A 309 -14.09 17.53 1.70
CA GLU A 309 -15.35 18.27 1.55
C GLU A 309 -16.57 17.35 1.71
N PHE A 310 -16.54 16.17 1.07
CA PHE A 310 -17.60 15.19 1.16
C PHE A 310 -17.81 14.72 2.60
N VAL A 311 -16.75 14.29 3.29
CA VAL A 311 -16.81 13.83 4.69
C VAL A 311 -17.35 14.94 5.59
N SER A 312 -16.88 16.18 5.43
CA SER A 312 -17.33 17.31 6.24
C SER A 312 -18.79 17.68 6.03
N LYS A 313 -19.31 17.56 4.79
CA LYS A 313 -20.70 17.90 4.46
C LYS A 313 -21.69 16.78 4.77
N ASN A 314 -21.21 15.55 4.91
CA ASN A 314 -22.07 14.38 5.07
C ASN A 314 -21.72 13.53 6.31
N PRO A 315 -21.52 14.11 7.50
CA PRO A 315 -21.09 13.36 8.69
C PRO A 315 -22.08 12.25 9.11
N GLN A 316 -23.36 12.34 8.72
CA GLN A 316 -24.39 11.36 9.05
C GLN A 316 -24.15 9.97 8.45
N TYR A 317 -23.39 9.87 7.36
CA TYR A 317 -23.06 8.60 6.68
C TYR A 317 -21.85 7.90 7.29
N PHE A 318 -21.23 8.52 8.30
CA PHE A 318 -20.05 8.00 8.96
C PHE A 318 -20.34 7.62 10.41
N TYR A 319 -19.55 6.69 10.93
CA TYR A 319 -19.38 6.50 12.36
C TYR A 319 -17.90 6.48 12.70
N GLU A 320 -17.56 6.87 13.93
CA GLU A 320 -16.18 6.76 14.37
C GLU A 320 -15.87 5.28 14.62
N TRP A 321 -14.96 4.72 13.83
CA TRP A 321 -14.38 3.43 14.16
C TRP A 321 -13.51 3.62 15.40
N LYS A 322 -14.06 3.28 16.56
CA LYS A 322 -13.23 3.01 17.72
C LYS A 322 -12.49 1.73 17.37
N SER A 323 -11.22 1.83 16.96
CA SER A 323 -10.40 0.62 17.02
C SER A 323 -10.54 0.14 18.46
N THR A 324 -11.09 -1.05 18.64
CA THR A 324 -11.36 -1.61 19.96
C THR A 324 -10.02 -1.98 20.59
N ASN A 325 -9.26 -0.95 20.99
CA ASN A 325 -8.28 -0.97 22.06
C ASN A 325 -8.99 -1.08 23.42
N THR A 326 -10.16 -1.72 23.47
CA THR A 326 -10.76 -2.13 24.72
C THR A 326 -9.87 -3.23 25.29
N SER A 327 -8.91 -2.78 26.08
CA SER A 327 -8.53 -3.42 27.33
C SER A 327 -9.79 -4.05 27.94
N VAL A 328 -9.98 -5.34 27.72
CA VAL A 328 -10.81 -6.13 28.62
C VAL A 328 -9.97 -6.20 29.89
N GLY A 329 -10.16 -5.21 30.76
CA GLY A 329 -9.77 -5.33 32.15
C GLY A 329 -10.57 -6.49 32.72
N SER A 330 -9.88 -7.58 33.04
CA SER A 330 -10.33 -8.65 33.94
C SER A 330 -9.10 -9.32 34.49
#